data_AF-A0A6B1I678-F1
#
_entry.id   AF-A0A6B1I678-F1
#
_cell.length_a   1.000
_cell.length_b   1.000
_cell.length_c   1.000
_cell.angle_alpha   90.00
_cell.angle_beta   90.00
_cell.angle_gamma   90.00
#
_symmetry.space_group_name_H-M   'P 1'
#
loop_
_entity.id
_entity.type
_entity.pdbx_description
1 polymer ?
#
loop_
_entity_poly.entity_id
_entity_poly.type
_entity_poly.pdbx_seq_one_letter_code
_entity_poly.pdbx_strand_id
1 'polypeptide(L)'
;MVVISYRTNTVTLADIIDPFNVKYMNTIQSGQPLIFIRNPESTESLTGGDQAFITVGSSNDSIELINITDPYNPALAGLTGAGLISTIYGVTGVDTIQIGSSHYTLALTFNSEMSPIIEITDSGIKQVYVMLPIPLQ
;
A
#
# COMPACT_ATOMS: atom_id res chain seq x y z
N MET A 1 -13.79 1.87 -5.47
CA MET A 1 -13.40 0.50 -5.06
C MET A 1 -12.02 0.20 -5.61
N VAL A 2 -11.22 -0.49 -4.81
CA VAL A 2 -9.87 -0.96 -5.14
C VAL A 2 -9.87 -2.48 -4.97
N VAL A 3 -9.37 -3.22 -5.96
CA VAL A 3 -9.27 -4.68 -5.90
C VAL A 3 -7.90 -5.12 -6.39
N ILE A 4 -7.24 -6.01 -5.66
CA ILE A 4 -5.98 -6.64 -6.10
C ILE A 4 -6.23 -7.98 -6.79
N SER A 5 -5.34 -8.34 -7.70
CA SER A 5 -5.27 -9.68 -8.26
C SER A 5 -3.84 -10.20 -8.19
N TYR A 6 -3.63 -11.17 -7.31
CA TYR A 6 -2.35 -11.85 -7.11
C TYR A 6 -1.83 -12.48 -8.42
N ARG A 7 -2.70 -13.14 -9.18
CA ARG A 7 -2.32 -13.88 -10.41
C ARG A 7 -1.84 -12.96 -11.53
N THR A 8 -2.36 -11.75 -11.59
CA THR A 8 -2.05 -10.78 -12.66
C THR A 8 -1.12 -9.66 -12.18
N ASN A 9 -0.75 -9.63 -10.89
CA ASN A 9 0.07 -8.57 -10.29
C ASN A 9 -0.52 -7.17 -10.52
N THR A 10 -1.84 -7.04 -10.35
CA THR A 10 -2.55 -5.80 -10.69
C THR A 10 -3.43 -5.29 -9.56
N VAL A 11 -3.65 -3.99 -9.54
CA VAL A 11 -4.73 -3.33 -8.80
C VAL A 11 -5.74 -2.76 -9.80
N THR A 12 -7.01 -3.08 -9.64
CA THR A 12 -8.11 -2.53 -10.43
C THR A 12 -8.80 -1.41 -9.64
N LEU A 13 -8.97 -0.26 -10.29
CA LEU A 13 -9.75 0.86 -9.79
C LEU A 13 -11.12 0.88 -10.48
N ALA A 14 -12.18 0.95 -9.68
CA ALA A 14 -13.54 1.06 -10.18
C ALA A 14 -14.35 2.08 -9.38
N ASP A 15 -15.16 2.87 -10.08
CA ASP A 15 -16.21 3.69 -9.48
C ASP A 15 -17.40 2.79 -9.13
N ILE A 16 -17.83 2.90 -7.88
CA ILE A 16 -18.91 2.10 -7.28
C ILE A 16 -19.97 3.00 -6.65
N ILE A 17 -20.06 4.27 -7.04
CA ILE A 17 -21.11 5.19 -6.58
C ILE A 17 -22.49 4.54 -6.73
N ASP A 18 -22.70 3.84 -7.85
CA ASP A 18 -23.83 2.94 -8.04
C ASP A 18 -23.34 1.47 -7.99
N PRO A 19 -23.68 0.70 -6.94
CA PRO A 19 -23.25 -0.69 -6.82
C PRO A 19 -23.89 -1.62 -7.86
N PHE A 20 -24.98 -1.20 -8.53
CA PHE A 20 -25.58 -1.94 -9.64
C PHE A 20 -24.99 -1.58 -11.00
N ASN A 21 -24.15 -0.53 -11.05
CA ASN A 21 -23.50 -0.03 -12.25
C ASN A 21 -22.04 0.37 -11.96
N VAL A 22 -21.24 -0.64 -11.62
CA VAL A 22 -19.80 -0.47 -11.38
C VAL A 22 -19.10 -0.06 -12.67
N LYS A 23 -18.37 1.06 -12.64
CA LYS A 23 -17.61 1.55 -13.79
C LYS A 23 -16.13 1.29 -13.58
N TYR A 24 -15.53 0.53 -14.49
CA TYR A 24 -14.08 0.38 -14.54
C TYR A 24 -13.42 1.73 -14.84
N MET A 25 -12.39 2.08 -14.08
CA MET A 25 -11.60 3.30 -14.30
C MET A 25 -10.21 2.96 -14.85
N ASN A 26 -9.48 2.07 -14.17
CA ASN A 26 -8.09 1.79 -14.53
C ASN A 26 -7.58 0.47 -13.93
N THR A 27 -6.46 -0.02 -14.47
CA THR A 27 -5.68 -1.15 -13.93
C THR A 27 -4.24 -0.70 -13.76
N ILE A 28 -3.77 -0.71 -12.52
CA ILE A 28 -2.38 -0.45 -12.17
C ILE A 28 -1.63 -1.78 -12.20
N GLN A 29 -0.49 -1.82 -12.88
CA GLN A 29 0.38 -3.01 -12.96
C GLN A 29 1.84 -2.58 -13.09
N SER A 30 2.76 -3.52 -12.86
CA SER A 30 4.19 -3.29 -13.09
C SER A 30 4.46 -2.81 -14.54
N GLY A 31 5.32 -1.81 -14.69
CA GLY A 31 5.68 -1.22 -15.98
C GLY A 31 5.19 0.22 -16.20
N GLN A 32 4.33 0.74 -15.32
CA GLN A 32 4.21 2.20 -15.13
C GLN A 32 5.49 2.72 -14.47
N PRO A 33 5.95 3.96 -14.75
CA PRO A 33 7.19 4.47 -14.18
C PRO A 33 7.21 4.31 -12.65
N LEU A 34 8.19 3.54 -12.16
CA LEU A 34 8.48 3.27 -10.75
C LEU A 34 7.46 2.41 -9.98
N ILE A 35 6.33 2.02 -10.56
CA ILE A 35 5.37 1.09 -9.92
C ILE A 35 5.81 -0.36 -10.17
N PHE A 36 5.87 -1.16 -9.10
CA PHE A 36 6.46 -2.50 -9.12
C PHE A 36 5.60 -3.56 -8.40
N ILE A 37 4.29 -3.49 -8.58
CA ILE A 37 3.34 -4.45 -8.01
C ILE A 37 3.69 -5.86 -8.47
N ARG A 38 4.00 -6.74 -7.51
CA ARG A 38 4.29 -8.16 -7.76
C ARG A 38 3.85 -8.98 -6.57
N ASN A 39 2.96 -9.93 -6.82
CA ASN A 39 2.32 -10.77 -5.80
C ASN A 39 1.61 -9.94 -4.71
N PRO A 40 0.68 -9.02 -5.09
CA PRO A 40 -0.09 -8.25 -4.12
C PRO A 40 -1.00 -9.18 -3.30
N GLU A 41 -0.99 -9.01 -1.98
CA GLU A 41 -1.79 -9.80 -1.02
C GLU A 41 -2.82 -8.96 -0.26
N SER A 42 -2.55 -7.66 -0.09
CA SER A 42 -3.45 -6.77 0.64
C SER A 42 -3.39 -5.35 0.11
N THR A 43 -4.51 -4.62 0.25
CA THR A 43 -4.60 -3.22 -0.11
C THR A 43 -5.58 -2.49 0.79
N GLU A 44 -5.25 -1.24 1.12
CA GLU A 44 -6.10 -0.32 1.86
C GLU A 44 -6.15 1.01 1.12
N SER A 45 -7.31 1.67 1.09
CA SER A 45 -7.45 3.03 0.55
C SER A 45 -7.50 4.04 1.68
N LEU A 46 -6.80 5.17 1.51
CA LEU A 46 -6.78 6.27 2.48
C LEU A 46 -6.86 7.62 1.77
N THR A 47 -7.31 8.65 2.49
CA THR A 47 -7.40 10.03 1.99
C THR A 47 -6.61 10.97 2.88
N GLY A 48 -5.69 11.75 2.32
CA GLY A 48 -4.88 12.75 3.03
C GLY A 48 -5.03 14.12 2.39
N GLY A 49 -5.68 15.06 3.08
CA GLY A 49 -6.06 16.34 2.47
C GLY A 49 -6.99 16.12 1.27
N ASP A 50 -6.65 16.72 0.13
CA ASP A 50 -7.37 16.54 -1.15
C ASP A 50 -6.87 15.35 -1.98
N GLN A 51 -5.97 14.54 -1.43
CA GLN A 51 -5.36 13.41 -2.13
C GLN A 51 -5.97 12.07 -1.70
N ALA A 52 -6.08 11.15 -2.65
CA ALA A 52 -6.46 9.77 -2.41
C ALA A 52 -5.28 8.84 -2.72
N PHE A 53 -5.06 7.87 -1.86
CA PHE A 53 -3.99 6.89 -2.00
C PHE A 53 -4.50 5.48 -1.78
N ILE A 54 -3.72 4.52 -2.25
CA ILE A 54 -3.81 3.13 -1.85
C ILE A 54 -2.45 2.66 -1.33
N THR A 55 -2.46 1.85 -0.29
CA THR A 55 -1.32 1.01 0.06
C THR A 55 -1.51 -0.35 -0.59
N VAL A 56 -0.42 -0.92 -1.10
CA VAL A 56 -0.40 -2.26 -1.67
C VAL A 56 0.70 -3.04 -0.98
N GLY A 57 0.31 -3.96 -0.11
CA GLY A 57 1.20 -4.91 0.54
C GLY A 57 1.38 -6.13 -0.34
N SER A 58 2.63 -6.46 -0.64
CA SER A 58 2.98 -7.53 -1.57
C SER A 58 3.88 -8.57 -0.91
N SER A 59 3.67 -9.84 -1.25
CA SER A 59 4.45 -10.96 -0.71
C SER A 59 5.90 -10.98 -1.21
N ASN A 60 6.27 -10.07 -2.12
CA ASN A 60 7.62 -9.84 -2.63
C ASN A 60 8.40 -8.81 -1.78
N ASP A 61 8.09 -8.71 -0.50
CA ASP A 61 8.80 -7.88 0.48
C ASP A 61 8.58 -6.37 0.29
N SER A 62 7.50 -5.94 -0.36
CA SER A 62 7.26 -4.53 -0.66
C SER A 62 5.91 -3.99 -0.18
N ILE A 63 5.91 -2.70 0.13
CA ILE A 63 4.70 -1.91 0.36
C ILE A 63 4.80 -0.66 -0.51
N GLU A 64 3.88 -0.54 -1.45
CA GLU A 64 3.75 0.59 -2.37
C GLU A 64 2.62 1.50 -1.91
N LEU A 65 2.90 2.81 -1.80
CA LEU A 65 1.89 3.84 -1.69
C LEU A 65 1.69 4.46 -3.06
N ILE A 66 0.47 4.35 -3.59
CA ILE A 66 0.14 4.83 -4.93
C ILE A 66 -0.90 5.93 -4.79
N ASN A 67 -0.59 7.11 -5.32
CA ASN A 67 -1.55 8.19 -5.44
C ASN A 67 -2.54 7.87 -6.57
N ILE A 68 -3.83 7.91 -6.24
CA ILE A 68 -4.95 7.62 -7.13
C ILE A 68 -5.95 8.80 -7.17
N THR A 69 -5.50 10.00 -6.82
CA THR A 69 -6.33 11.22 -6.83
C THR A 69 -6.92 11.46 -8.22
N ASP A 70 -6.11 11.30 -9.27
CA ASP A 70 -6.61 11.04 -10.62
C ASP A 70 -6.53 9.52 -10.88
N PRO A 71 -7.66 8.79 -10.87
CA PRO A 71 -7.66 7.34 -11.05
C PRO A 71 -7.21 6.92 -12.45
N TYR A 72 -7.21 7.82 -13.43
CA TYR A 72 -6.74 7.54 -14.79
C TYR A 72 -5.22 7.72 -14.95
N ASN A 73 -4.59 8.46 -14.03
CA ASN A 73 -3.14 8.71 -14.02
C ASN A 73 -2.52 8.42 -12.64
N PRO A 74 -2.57 7.16 -12.17
CA PRO A 74 -2.00 6.77 -10.88
C PRO A 74 -0.48 6.89 -10.89
N ALA A 75 0.10 7.29 -9.75
CA ALA A 75 1.54 7.49 -9.62
C ALA A 75 2.08 6.98 -8.28
N LEU A 76 3.32 6.48 -8.27
CA LEU A 76 3.98 6.08 -7.04
C LEU A 76 4.22 7.31 -6.13
N ALA A 77 3.71 7.26 -4.91
CA ALA A 77 3.92 8.28 -3.88
C ALA A 77 4.91 7.82 -2.80
N GLY A 78 5.22 6.53 -2.73
CA GLY A 78 6.23 6.00 -1.83
C GLY A 78 6.40 4.50 -2.00
N LEU A 79 7.58 4.01 -1.66
CA LEU A 79 7.94 2.60 -1.70
C LEU A 79 8.82 2.28 -0.49
N THR A 80 8.48 1.21 0.23
CA THR A 80 9.35 0.63 1.26
C THR A 80 9.42 -0.88 1.11
N GLY A 81 10.44 -1.47 1.72
CA GLY A 81 10.71 -2.92 1.66
C GLY A 81 11.39 -3.40 0.37
N ALA A 82 11.31 -2.65 -0.73
CA ALA A 82 12.04 -2.94 -1.96
C ALA A 82 13.50 -2.42 -1.88
N GLY A 83 14.43 -3.21 -1.31
CA GLY A 83 15.84 -2.86 -1.26
C GLY A 83 16.74 -3.85 -0.53
N LEU A 84 18.06 -3.69 -0.66
CA LEU A 84 19.07 -4.61 -0.09
C LEU A 84 19.11 -4.65 1.45
N ILE A 85 18.48 -3.69 2.13
CA ILE A 85 18.42 -3.56 3.59
C ILE A 85 16.96 -3.45 4.07
N SER A 86 16.08 -4.31 3.54
CA SER A 86 14.70 -4.40 4.03
C SER A 86 14.62 -5.20 5.33
N THR A 87 13.73 -4.80 6.23
CA THR A 87 13.26 -5.60 7.38
C THR A 87 11.85 -6.14 7.16
N ILE A 88 11.24 -5.81 6.01
CA ILE A 88 9.88 -6.17 5.63
C ILE A 88 9.98 -7.37 4.69
N TYR A 89 9.48 -8.52 5.09
CA TYR A 89 9.55 -9.78 4.35
C TYR A 89 8.19 -10.47 4.37
N GLY A 90 7.66 -10.74 3.18
CA GLY A 90 6.41 -11.44 2.98
C GLY A 90 5.21 -10.70 3.58
N VAL A 91 4.83 -9.55 3.02
CA VAL A 91 3.64 -8.84 3.47
C VAL A 91 2.39 -9.63 3.08
N THR A 92 1.52 -9.91 4.04
CA THR A 92 0.25 -10.63 3.84
C THR A 92 -0.98 -9.80 4.18
N GLY A 93 -0.79 -8.70 4.89
CA GLY A 93 -1.88 -7.82 5.31
C GLY A 93 -1.37 -6.40 5.50
N VAL A 94 -2.18 -5.42 5.15
CA VAL A 94 -2.03 -4.03 5.57
C VAL A 94 -3.33 -3.56 6.21
N ASP A 95 -3.21 -2.73 7.23
CA ASP A 95 -4.34 -2.06 7.87
C ASP A 95 -3.92 -0.61 8.19
N THR A 96 -4.80 0.36 7.94
CA THR A 96 -4.48 1.78 8.05
C THR A 96 -5.38 2.48 9.04
N ILE A 97 -4.77 3.19 9.99
CA ILE A 97 -5.49 4.05 10.94
C ILE A 97 -5.07 5.50 10.77
N GLN A 98 -6.00 6.42 11.00
CA GLN A 98 -5.70 7.85 11.03
C GLN A 98 -5.46 8.31 12.47
N ILE A 99 -4.34 9.00 12.71
CA ILE A 99 -4.04 9.65 13.99
C ILE A 99 -3.64 11.10 13.69
N GLY A 100 -4.54 12.04 14.01
CA GLY A 100 -4.38 13.44 13.66
C GLY A 100 -4.39 13.64 12.13
N SER A 101 -3.38 14.33 11.61
CA SER A 101 -3.22 14.57 10.17
C SER A 101 -2.46 13.44 9.44
N SER A 102 -1.91 12.47 10.17
CA SER A 102 -1.13 11.37 9.61
C SER A 102 -1.95 10.09 9.55
N HIS A 103 -1.63 9.24 8.58
CA HIS A 103 -2.09 7.86 8.51
C HIS A 103 -0.95 6.93 8.92
N TYR A 104 -1.29 5.83 9.58
CA TYR A 104 -0.34 4.83 10.02
C TYR A 104 -0.80 3.49 9.48
N THR A 105 -0.04 2.96 8.52
CA THR A 105 -0.27 1.62 7.97
C THR A 105 0.58 0.62 8.74
N LEU A 106 -0.08 -0.32 9.41
CA LEU A 106 0.55 -1.51 9.98
C LEU A 106 0.63 -2.59 8.90
N ALA A 107 1.78 -3.22 8.74
CA ALA A 107 1.92 -4.37 7.86
C ALA A 107 2.11 -5.68 8.63
N LEU A 108 1.30 -6.67 8.29
CA LEU A 108 1.49 -8.05 8.71
C LEU A 108 2.49 -8.72 7.78
N THR A 109 3.52 -9.28 8.37
CA THR A 109 4.67 -9.88 7.69
C THR A 109 4.91 -11.27 8.26
N PHE A 110 4.91 -12.31 7.44
CA PHE A 110 5.06 -13.68 7.95
C PHE A 110 6.52 -14.12 8.10
N ASN A 111 7.46 -13.43 7.44
CA ASN A 111 8.89 -13.75 7.46
C ASN A 111 9.75 -12.66 8.12
N SER A 112 9.16 -11.55 8.54
CA SER A 112 9.89 -10.53 9.28
C SER A 112 9.94 -10.86 10.77
N GLU A 113 11.07 -10.51 11.38
CA GLU A 113 11.21 -10.48 12.84
C GLU A 113 10.32 -9.41 13.50
N MET A 114 9.81 -8.44 12.72
CA MET A 114 9.06 -7.28 13.20
C MET A 114 7.99 -6.85 12.19
N SER A 115 6.83 -6.43 12.67
CA SER A 115 5.81 -5.77 11.86
C SER A 115 6.10 -4.26 11.76
N PRO A 116 6.32 -3.71 10.56
CA PRO A 116 6.57 -2.29 10.39
C PRO A 116 5.28 -1.47 10.57
N ILE A 117 5.44 -0.26 11.13
CA ILE A 117 4.42 0.79 11.07
C ILE A 117 4.92 1.86 10.11
N ILE A 118 4.09 2.27 9.16
CA ILE A 118 4.44 3.23 8.12
C ILE A 118 3.60 4.48 8.31
N GLU A 119 4.24 5.61 8.61
CA GLU A 119 3.58 6.91 8.63
C GLU A 119 3.46 7.46 7.21
N ILE A 120 2.23 7.84 6.85
CA ILE A 120 1.85 8.39 5.56
C ILE A 120 1.22 9.76 5.80
N THR A 121 1.61 10.73 4.99
CA THR A 121 1.01 12.06 4.91
C THR A 121 0.45 12.31 3.50
N ASP A 122 -0.14 13.49 3.30
CA ASP A 122 -0.56 13.97 1.97
C ASP A 122 0.60 14.11 0.96
N SER A 123 1.85 14.06 1.42
CA SER A 123 3.04 14.08 0.57
C SER A 123 3.65 12.69 0.30
N GLY A 124 3.06 11.61 0.84
CA GLY A 124 3.53 10.24 0.64
C GLY A 124 4.01 9.55 1.93
N ILE A 125 4.91 8.57 1.79
CA ILE A 125 5.51 7.88 2.94
C ILE A 125 6.48 8.86 3.64
N LYS A 126 6.22 9.15 4.91
CA LYS A 126 7.04 10.03 5.73
C LYS A 126 8.09 9.26 6.53
N GLN A 127 7.69 8.16 7.17
CA GLN A 127 8.59 7.40 8.04
C GLN A 127 8.18 5.92 8.13
N VAL A 128 9.16 5.04 8.33
CA VAL A 128 8.94 3.62 8.64
C VAL A 128 9.53 3.34 10.03
N TYR A 129 8.69 2.87 10.93
CA TYR A 129 9.07 2.45 12.28
C TYR A 129 9.17 0.92 12.32
N VAL A 130 10.34 0.43 12.71
CA VAL A 130 10.56 -0.99 13.01
C VAL A 130 10.51 -1.16 14.53
N MET A 131 9.53 -1.90 15.02
CA MET A 131 9.43 -2.18 16.45
C MET A 131 10.30 -3.38 16.80
N LEU A 132 11.43 -3.15 17.48
CA LEU A 132 12.24 -4.24 18.02
C LEU A 132 11.38 -5.08 18.99
N PRO A 133 11.57 -6.41 19.03
CA PRO A 133 10.96 -7.23 20.07
C PRO A 133 11.30 -6.65 21.44
N ILE A 134 10.29 -6.44 22.28
CA ILE A 134 10.53 -6.13 23.69
C ILE A 134 11.18 -7.40 24.29
N PRO A 135 12.38 -7.33 24.87
CA PRO A 135 12.96 -8.47 25.55
C PRO A 135 11.97 -8.97 26.61
N LEU A 136 11.62 -10.25 26.57
CA LEU A 136 10.88 -10.88 27.66
C LEU A 136 11.75 -10.74 28.92
N GLN A 137 11.22 -10.07 29.94
CA GLN A 137 11.82 -10.00 31.28
C GLN A 137 11.61 -11.31 32.03
#